data_AF-A0A6I9X7Q9-F1
#
_entry.id   AF-A0A6I9X7Q9-F1
#
_cell.length_a   1.000
_cell.length_b   1.000
_cell.length_c   1.000
_cell.angle_alpha   90.00
_cell.angle_beta   90.00
_cell.angle_gamma   90.00
#
_symmetry.space_group_name_H-M   'P 1'
#
loop_
_entity.id
_entity.type
_entity.pdbx_description
1 polymer ?
#
loop_
_entity_poly.entity_id
_entity_poly.type
_entity_poly.pdbx_seq_one_letter_code
_entity_poly.pdbx_strand_id
1 'polypeptide(L)'
;MWTSLRTSTEPTYPRGGSCGPRTRFWVLAVGIAVILFLLGFLIGWLANKHGHQLPRTDAHEKMLEAFMKEMKAESIKQFLHNFTQQPHLAGTQENLRLAEQIQANWKAFGLDSVQMAPYDVLLSYPNKTNPNYISLIDERGQEIFNSSLSEPVPAGYETVEDIVPPYSAFSAQGEPEGDLVYVNYGRIEDFHRLEREMGINCSGKIVIVRYGKIFRGNKVKNAYLAGAKGIILYSDPADSCAPGVQPYPDGWNLPGGGVQRGNVLLLDGAGDPLTPGYPAKGDQKRGLLGDAS
;
A
#
# COMPACT_ATOMS: atom_id res chain seq x y z
N MET A 1 21.61 61.81 59.40
CA MET A 1 22.16 62.35 60.67
C MET A 1 23.30 61.42 61.06
N TRP A 2 24.54 61.83 60.75
CA TRP A 2 25.61 62.11 61.75
C TRP A 2 26.18 60.83 62.38
N THR A 3 27.47 60.52 62.45
CA THR A 3 28.78 61.13 62.11
C THR A 3 29.81 60.01 62.45
N SER A 4 30.83 59.69 61.64
CA SER A 4 32.20 60.26 61.68
C SER A 4 32.91 60.04 63.04
N LEU A 5 34.19 59.66 63.22
CA LEU A 5 35.43 59.70 62.41
C LEU A 5 36.57 59.01 63.23
N ARG A 6 37.59 58.48 62.53
CA ARG A 6 39.05 58.46 62.84
C ARG A 6 39.56 57.63 64.06
N THR A 7 40.76 57.03 64.12
CA THR A 7 41.99 57.04 63.28
C THR A 7 42.99 55.97 63.76
N SER A 8 43.75 55.40 62.81
CA SER A 8 45.21 55.09 62.79
C SER A 8 45.79 54.11 63.84
N THR A 9 46.69 53.15 63.56
CA THR A 9 47.87 53.07 62.65
C THR A 9 48.34 51.60 62.45
N GLU A 10 48.92 51.32 61.26
CA GLU A 10 49.85 50.26 60.74
C GLU A 10 50.52 49.19 61.67
N PRO A 11 51.10 48.05 61.17
CA PRO A 11 51.79 47.88 59.86
C PRO A 11 51.77 46.50 59.12
N THR A 12 52.30 46.55 57.89
CA THR A 12 53.12 45.55 57.13
C THR A 12 52.52 44.28 56.49
N TYR A 13 52.70 44.20 55.16
CA TYR A 13 52.74 42.99 54.34
C TYR A 13 54.01 42.15 54.57
N PRO A 14 53.93 40.84 54.26
CA PRO A 14 54.84 40.31 53.25
C PRO A 14 54.12 39.52 52.13
N ARG A 15 54.72 39.60 50.94
CA ARG A 15 54.44 38.74 49.77
C ARG A 15 55.08 37.36 49.95
N GLY A 16 54.43 36.34 49.39
CA GLY A 16 55.09 35.16 48.81
C GLY A 16 54.47 33.81 49.18
N GLY A 17 54.02 33.03 48.18
CA GLY A 17 53.55 31.65 48.43
C GLY A 17 53.00 30.88 47.22
N SER A 18 53.88 30.40 46.35
CA SER A 18 53.85 29.15 45.55
C SER A 18 52.59 28.68 44.80
N CYS A 19 52.72 28.59 43.47
CA CYS A 19 51.92 27.74 42.58
C CYS A 19 52.52 26.31 42.56
N GLY A 20 51.78 25.31 43.04
CA GLY A 20 52.28 23.96 43.31
C GLY A 20 52.28 22.97 42.12
N PRO A 21 53.00 21.84 42.24
CA PRO A 21 53.26 20.84 41.18
C PRO A 21 52.04 20.02 40.70
N ARG A 22 50.85 20.21 41.30
CA ARG A 22 49.63 19.43 40.97
C ARG A 22 48.99 19.85 39.65
N THR A 23 49.03 21.12 39.29
CA THR A 23 48.45 21.64 38.03
C THR A 23 49.22 21.14 36.80
N ARG A 24 50.55 21.01 36.88
CA ARG A 24 51.38 20.45 35.80
C ARG A 24 51.08 18.97 35.53
N PHE A 25 50.79 18.20 36.56
CA PHE A 25 50.42 16.79 36.43
C PHE A 25 49.06 16.61 35.73
N TRP A 26 48.07 17.43 36.08
CA TRP A 26 46.75 17.40 35.42
C TRP A 26 46.81 17.86 33.95
N VAL A 27 47.63 18.86 33.62
CA VAL A 27 47.82 19.29 32.22
C VAL A 27 48.48 18.19 31.38
N LEU A 28 49.47 17.47 31.94
CA LEU A 28 50.09 16.32 31.28
C LEU A 28 49.12 15.15 31.13
N ALA A 29 48.32 14.85 32.16
CA ALA A 29 47.33 13.78 32.12
C ALA A 29 46.23 14.04 31.07
N VAL A 30 45.74 15.28 31.00
CA VAL A 30 44.76 15.70 29.97
C VAL A 30 45.40 15.64 28.57
N GLY A 31 46.65 16.07 28.42
CA GLY A 31 47.38 15.96 27.16
C GLY A 31 47.49 14.51 26.67
N ILE A 32 47.85 13.58 27.57
CA ILE A 32 47.91 12.15 27.24
C ILE A 32 46.53 11.59 26.88
N ALA A 33 45.48 11.97 27.61
CA ALA A 33 44.11 11.54 27.33
C ALA A 33 43.63 12.02 25.95
N VAL A 34 43.95 13.26 25.57
CA VAL A 34 43.62 13.80 24.24
C VAL A 34 44.40 13.06 23.15
N ILE A 35 45.68 12.76 23.36
CA ILE A 35 46.48 11.98 22.41
C ILE A 35 45.89 10.58 22.24
N LEU A 36 45.54 9.89 23.32
CA LEU A 36 44.92 8.56 23.25
C LEU A 36 43.55 8.59 22.57
N PHE A 37 42.76 9.64 22.80
CA PHE A 37 41.48 9.85 22.12
C PHE A 37 41.67 10.07 20.61
N LEU A 38 42.63 10.91 20.22
CA LEU A 38 42.96 11.15 18.81
C LEU A 38 43.55 9.90 18.14
N LEU A 39 44.35 9.11 18.87
CA LEU A 39 44.88 7.83 18.38
C LEU A 39 43.75 6.82 18.19
N GLY A 40 42.84 6.70 19.17
CA GLY A 40 41.66 5.85 19.08
C GLY A 40 40.72 6.27 17.96
N PHE A 41 40.53 7.57 17.76
CA PHE A 41 39.77 8.12 16.63
C PHE A 41 40.44 7.83 15.30
N LEU A 42 41.76 7.97 15.19
CA LEU A 42 42.51 7.67 13.98
C LEU A 42 42.48 6.17 13.64
N ILE A 43 42.64 5.31 14.66
CA ILE A 43 42.51 3.85 14.51
C ILE A 43 41.08 3.48 14.10
N GLY A 44 40.06 4.06 14.74
CA GLY A 44 38.66 3.86 14.38
C GLY A 44 38.33 4.36 12.97
N TRP A 45 38.90 5.49 12.56
CA TRP A 45 38.73 6.04 11.21
C TRP A 45 39.42 5.20 10.13
N LEU A 46 40.63 4.69 10.41
CA LEU A 46 41.34 3.76 9.52
C LEU A 46 40.65 2.40 9.44
N ALA A 47 40.14 1.88 10.56
CA ALA A 47 39.37 0.63 10.59
C ALA A 47 38.02 0.76 9.87
N ASN A 48 37.33 1.90 10.00
CA ASN A 48 36.05 2.16 9.35
C ASN A 48 36.17 2.48 7.84
N LYS A 49 37.38 2.79 7.34
CA LYS A 49 37.66 2.81 5.89
C LYS A 49 37.71 1.42 5.27
N HIS A 50 37.73 0.37 6.09
CA HIS A 50 37.52 -1.00 5.67
C HIS A 50 36.13 -1.44 6.14
N GLY A 51 35.10 -0.65 5.81
CA GLY A 51 33.78 -1.23 5.65
C GLY A 51 33.93 -2.44 4.74
N HIS A 52 33.43 -3.61 5.17
CA HIS A 52 33.42 -4.83 4.38
C HIS A 52 32.57 -4.64 3.12
N GLN A 53 33.07 -3.88 2.14
CA GLN A 53 32.76 -4.13 0.76
C GLN A 53 33.44 -5.46 0.46
N LEU A 54 32.64 -6.53 0.49
CA LEU A 54 33.04 -7.77 -0.18
C LEU A 54 33.60 -7.36 -1.55
N PRO A 55 34.82 -7.77 -1.93
CA PRO A 55 35.38 -7.39 -3.20
C PRO A 55 34.40 -7.87 -4.27
N ARG A 56 33.73 -6.93 -4.94
CA ARG A 56 32.94 -7.22 -6.13
C ARG A 56 33.97 -7.64 -7.16
N THR A 57 34.26 -8.93 -7.23
CA THR A 57 35.26 -9.45 -8.14
C THR A 57 34.82 -9.13 -9.56
N ASP A 58 35.76 -8.85 -10.45
CA ASP A 58 35.56 -8.61 -11.89
C ASP A 58 34.60 -9.65 -12.54
N ALA A 59 34.58 -10.87 -12.01
CA ALA A 59 33.64 -11.92 -12.38
C ALA A 59 32.15 -11.61 -12.09
N HIS A 60 31.83 -10.98 -10.95
CA HIS A 60 30.46 -10.59 -10.61
C HIS A 60 29.96 -9.44 -11.49
N GLU A 61 30.83 -8.50 -11.87
CA GLU A 61 30.46 -7.41 -12.78
C GLU A 61 30.21 -7.93 -14.19
N LYS A 62 31.08 -8.81 -14.70
CA LYS A 62 30.87 -9.49 -16.00
C LYS A 62 29.61 -10.35 -16.02
N MET A 63 29.32 -11.08 -14.93
CA MET A 63 28.07 -11.85 -14.81
C MET A 63 26.85 -10.94 -14.86
N LEU A 64 26.87 -9.84 -14.10
CA LEU A 64 25.76 -8.89 -14.11
C LEU A 64 25.58 -8.27 -15.50
N GLU A 65 26.66 -7.86 -16.16
CA GLU A 65 26.61 -7.32 -17.52
C GLU A 65 26.02 -8.33 -18.50
N ALA A 66 26.47 -9.58 -18.46
CA ALA A 66 25.93 -10.65 -19.29
C ALA A 66 24.44 -10.88 -19.02
N PHE A 67 24.03 -10.92 -17.75
CA PHE A 67 22.63 -11.06 -17.34
C PHE A 67 21.76 -9.92 -17.87
N MET A 68 22.19 -8.68 -17.67
CA MET A 68 21.47 -7.49 -18.15
C MET A 68 21.37 -7.47 -19.69
N LYS A 69 22.45 -7.87 -20.37
CA LYS A 69 22.46 -7.97 -21.83
C LYS A 69 21.50 -9.04 -22.35
N GLU A 70 21.26 -10.10 -21.60
CA GLU A 70 20.36 -11.19 -22.00
C GLU A 70 18.88 -10.81 -21.90
N MET A 71 18.51 -9.85 -21.05
CA MET A 71 17.14 -9.34 -20.97
C MET A 71 16.76 -8.56 -22.24
N LYS A 72 15.90 -9.13 -23.09
CA LYS A 72 15.45 -8.51 -24.34
C LYS A 72 14.03 -7.95 -24.24
N ALA A 73 13.84 -6.73 -24.72
CA ALA A 73 12.52 -6.09 -24.81
C ALA A 73 11.53 -6.89 -25.67
N GLU A 74 11.99 -7.51 -26.76
CA GLU A 74 11.12 -8.32 -27.63
C GLU A 74 10.59 -9.57 -26.90
N SER A 75 11.41 -10.21 -26.07
CA SER A 75 10.96 -11.33 -25.23
C SER A 75 9.90 -10.89 -24.23
N ILE A 76 10.09 -9.75 -23.56
CA ILE A 76 9.11 -9.18 -22.61
C ILE A 76 7.79 -8.89 -23.32
N LYS A 77 7.84 -8.27 -24.51
CA LYS A 77 6.67 -7.98 -25.34
C LYS A 77 5.91 -9.26 -25.73
N GLN A 78 6.62 -10.32 -26.12
CA GLN A 78 6.01 -11.61 -26.46
C GLN A 78 5.36 -12.27 -25.25
N PHE A 79 6.01 -12.28 -24.07
CA PHE A 79 5.41 -12.79 -22.84
C PHE A 79 4.15 -12.02 -22.46
N LEU A 80 4.22 -10.68 -22.52
CA LEU A 80 3.06 -9.83 -22.23
C LEU A 80 1.90 -10.18 -23.17
N HIS A 81 2.15 -10.21 -24.48
CA HIS A 81 1.12 -10.54 -25.46
C HIS A 81 0.49 -11.90 -25.19
N ASN A 82 1.29 -12.93 -24.88
CA ASN A 82 0.81 -14.28 -24.58
C ASN A 82 -0.06 -14.33 -23.31
N PHE A 83 0.36 -13.63 -22.25
CA PHE A 83 -0.35 -13.66 -20.96
C PHE A 83 -1.61 -12.79 -20.91
N THR A 84 -1.81 -11.85 -21.85
CA THR A 84 -2.96 -10.93 -21.84
C THR A 84 -4.05 -11.28 -22.86
N GLN A 85 -4.02 -12.46 -23.47
CA GLN A 85 -5.03 -12.85 -24.48
C GLN A 85 -6.40 -13.14 -23.88
N GLN A 86 -6.46 -13.63 -22.63
CA GLN A 86 -7.69 -14.12 -21.99
C GLN A 86 -7.79 -13.64 -20.54
N PRO A 87 -8.99 -13.45 -19.99
CA PRO A 87 -9.18 -13.13 -18.57
C PRO A 87 -8.66 -14.26 -17.68
N HIS A 88 -7.68 -13.96 -16.82
CA HIS A 88 -7.05 -14.94 -15.93
C HIS A 88 -7.32 -14.60 -14.46
N LEU A 89 -8.60 -14.46 -14.10
CA LEU A 89 -9.04 -14.19 -12.73
C LEU A 89 -8.59 -15.31 -11.78
N ALA A 90 -8.18 -14.96 -10.55
CA ALA A 90 -7.77 -15.96 -9.55
C ALA A 90 -8.84 -17.04 -9.37
N GLY A 91 -8.43 -18.31 -9.25
CA GLY A 91 -9.33 -19.46 -9.09
C GLY A 91 -10.02 -19.96 -10.36
N THR A 92 -9.80 -19.35 -11.54
CA THR A 92 -10.38 -19.84 -12.81
C THR A 92 -9.47 -20.82 -13.54
N GLN A 93 -10.07 -21.55 -14.49
CA GLN A 93 -9.35 -22.52 -15.32
C GLN A 93 -8.24 -21.86 -16.17
N GLU A 94 -8.47 -20.66 -16.70
CA GLU A 94 -7.45 -19.95 -17.49
C GLU A 94 -6.25 -19.53 -16.63
N ASN A 95 -6.49 -19.10 -15.39
CA ASN A 95 -5.40 -18.78 -14.48
C ASN A 95 -4.58 -20.03 -14.09
N LEU A 96 -5.23 -21.21 -13.98
CA LEU A 96 -4.53 -22.49 -13.81
C LEU A 96 -3.68 -22.83 -15.06
N ARG A 97 -4.23 -22.67 -16.26
CA ARG A 97 -3.52 -22.89 -17.53
C ARG A 97 -2.25 -22.02 -17.63
N LEU A 98 -2.34 -20.74 -17.27
CA LEU A 98 -1.18 -19.85 -17.24
C LEU A 98 -0.14 -20.27 -16.20
N ALA A 99 -0.57 -20.75 -15.02
CA ALA A 99 0.35 -21.26 -14.01
C ALA A 99 1.12 -22.50 -14.49
N GLU A 100 0.44 -23.43 -15.18
CA GLU A 100 1.07 -24.59 -15.83
C GLU A 100 2.05 -24.18 -16.94
N GLN A 101 1.67 -23.19 -17.74
CA GLN A 101 2.55 -22.64 -18.79
C GLN A 101 3.82 -22.00 -18.19
N ILE A 102 3.68 -21.21 -17.12
CA ILE A 102 4.84 -20.64 -16.40
C ILE A 102 5.70 -21.76 -15.81
N GLN A 103 5.08 -22.79 -15.21
CA GLN A 103 5.79 -23.94 -14.68
C GLN A 103 6.64 -24.64 -15.74
N ALA A 104 6.07 -24.86 -16.93
CA ALA A 104 6.77 -25.46 -18.06
C ALA A 104 7.91 -24.57 -18.57
N ASN A 105 7.68 -23.26 -18.71
CA ASN A 105 8.69 -22.29 -19.13
C ASN A 105 9.88 -22.26 -18.16
N TRP A 106 9.62 -22.21 -16.85
CA TRP A 106 10.68 -22.21 -15.83
C TRP A 106 11.54 -23.48 -15.86
N LYS A 107 10.93 -24.64 -16.08
CA LYS A 107 11.67 -25.90 -16.29
C LYS A 107 12.53 -25.82 -17.55
N ALA A 108 11.98 -25.30 -18.65
CA ALA A 108 12.70 -25.14 -19.90
C ALA A 108 13.85 -24.12 -19.83
N PHE A 109 13.72 -23.07 -18.99
CA PHE A 109 14.79 -22.10 -18.74
C PHE A 109 15.93 -22.64 -17.88
N GLY A 110 15.77 -23.85 -17.31
CA GLY A 110 16.83 -24.53 -16.57
C GLY A 110 16.81 -24.26 -15.06
N LEU A 111 15.67 -23.89 -14.47
CA LEU A 111 15.56 -23.86 -13.01
C LEU A 111 15.61 -25.28 -12.43
N ASP A 112 16.39 -25.48 -11.37
CA ASP A 112 16.64 -26.80 -10.77
C ASP A 112 15.36 -27.46 -10.19
N SER A 113 14.46 -26.67 -9.62
CA SER A 113 13.21 -27.15 -9.03
C SER A 113 12.07 -26.17 -9.29
N VAL A 114 10.97 -26.69 -9.83
CA VAL A 114 9.76 -25.93 -10.14
C VAL A 114 8.53 -26.72 -9.68
N GLN A 115 7.74 -26.14 -8.77
CA GLN A 115 6.60 -26.81 -8.13
C GLN A 115 5.37 -25.89 -8.10
N MET A 116 4.19 -26.49 -8.18
CA MET A 116 2.92 -25.80 -7.92
C MET A 116 2.55 -25.96 -6.44
N ALA A 117 2.10 -24.89 -5.81
CA ALA A 117 1.72 -24.87 -4.40
C ALA A 117 0.25 -24.42 -4.24
N PRO A 118 -0.73 -25.33 -4.37
CA PRO A 118 -2.15 -25.00 -4.25
C PRO A 118 -2.57 -24.76 -2.80
N TYR A 119 -3.59 -23.90 -2.63
CA TYR A 119 -4.27 -23.58 -1.37
C TYR A 119 -5.76 -23.39 -1.62
N ASP A 120 -6.60 -23.87 -0.69
CA ASP A 120 -8.07 -23.77 -0.79
C ASP A 120 -8.57 -22.52 -0.07
N VAL A 121 -8.32 -21.36 -0.68
CA VAL A 121 -8.63 -20.04 -0.12
C VAL A 121 -10.08 -19.60 -0.40
N LEU A 122 -10.62 -18.73 0.44
CA LEU A 122 -11.91 -18.10 0.20
C LEU A 122 -11.77 -17.02 -0.89
N LEU A 123 -12.52 -17.19 -1.98
CA LEU A 123 -12.65 -16.19 -3.04
C LEU A 123 -14.10 -15.69 -3.12
N SER A 124 -14.30 -14.60 -3.85
CA SER A 124 -15.61 -13.97 -4.03
C SER A 124 -15.80 -13.68 -5.52
N TYR A 125 -16.98 -14.01 -6.05
CA TYR A 125 -17.35 -13.77 -7.45
C TYR A 125 -18.80 -13.27 -7.52
N PRO A 126 -19.16 -12.45 -8.51
CA PRO A 126 -20.54 -12.08 -8.77
C PRO A 126 -21.35 -13.29 -9.25
N ASN A 127 -22.66 -13.28 -8.96
CA ASN A 127 -23.57 -14.31 -9.45
C ASN A 127 -23.91 -14.04 -10.93
N LYS A 128 -23.59 -14.98 -11.83
CA LYS A 128 -23.88 -14.85 -13.27
C LYS A 128 -25.39 -14.81 -13.59
N THR A 129 -26.23 -15.43 -12.76
CA THR A 129 -27.68 -15.48 -12.94
C THR A 129 -28.41 -14.31 -12.29
N ASN A 130 -27.84 -13.72 -11.24
CA ASN A 130 -28.37 -12.52 -10.59
C ASN A 130 -27.30 -11.41 -10.58
N PRO A 131 -27.20 -10.62 -11.67
CA PRO A 131 -26.15 -9.63 -11.83
C PRO A 131 -26.32 -8.46 -10.85
N ASN A 132 -25.20 -7.91 -10.38
CA ASN A 132 -25.21 -6.73 -9.54
C ASN A 132 -25.51 -5.48 -10.37
N TYR A 133 -26.33 -4.57 -9.84
CA TYR A 133 -26.54 -3.25 -10.42
C TYR A 133 -26.98 -2.25 -9.34
N ILE A 134 -27.00 -0.98 -9.71
CA ILE A 134 -27.55 0.11 -8.90
C ILE A 134 -28.69 0.72 -9.70
N SER A 135 -29.82 0.96 -9.04
CA SER A 135 -30.96 1.65 -9.64
C SER A 135 -31.30 2.94 -8.91
N LEU A 136 -31.89 3.88 -9.66
CA LEU A 136 -32.67 4.97 -9.08
C LEU A 136 -34.13 4.60 -9.21
N ILE A 137 -34.85 4.72 -8.12
CA ILE A 137 -36.30 4.46 -8.07
C ILE A 137 -37.05 5.78 -7.84
N ASP A 138 -38.26 5.88 -8.39
CA ASP A 138 -39.16 6.99 -8.12
C ASP A 138 -39.99 6.77 -6.83
N GLU A 139 -40.84 7.75 -6.50
CA GLU A 139 -41.73 7.69 -5.32
C GLU A 139 -42.73 6.52 -5.35
N ARG A 140 -42.90 5.86 -6.51
CA ARG A 140 -43.80 4.70 -6.70
C ARG A 140 -43.04 3.38 -6.64
N GLY A 141 -41.73 3.41 -6.41
CA GLY A 141 -40.85 2.24 -6.41
C GLY A 141 -40.53 1.73 -7.81
N GLN A 142 -40.72 2.54 -8.86
CA GLN A 142 -40.36 2.16 -10.23
C GLN A 142 -38.92 2.56 -10.53
N GLU A 143 -38.13 1.61 -11.06
CA GLU A 143 -36.78 1.90 -11.57
C GLU A 143 -36.84 2.86 -12.76
N ILE A 144 -36.21 4.03 -12.60
CA ILE A 144 -36.10 5.07 -13.64
C ILE A 144 -34.71 5.15 -14.26
N PHE A 145 -33.72 4.53 -13.62
CA PHE A 145 -32.36 4.40 -14.14
C PHE A 145 -31.73 3.14 -13.57
N ASN A 146 -31.00 2.40 -14.42
CA ASN A 146 -30.19 1.25 -14.01
C ASN A 146 -28.75 1.45 -14.49
N SER A 147 -27.79 1.14 -13.62
CA SER A 147 -26.37 1.11 -14.01
C SER A 147 -26.10 0.02 -15.04
N SER A 148 -25.05 0.20 -15.83
CA SER A 148 -24.56 -0.85 -16.73
C SER A 148 -24.17 -2.12 -15.97
N LEU A 149 -24.47 -3.28 -16.55
CA LEU A 149 -24.13 -4.59 -15.95
C LEU A 149 -22.68 -5.01 -16.20
N SER A 150 -22.05 -4.45 -17.23
CA SER A 150 -20.66 -4.71 -17.63
C SER A 150 -20.06 -3.48 -18.29
N GLU A 151 -18.73 -3.42 -18.36
CA GLU A 151 -18.07 -2.42 -19.21
C GLU A 151 -18.32 -2.68 -20.70
N PRO A 152 -18.17 -1.65 -21.55
CA PRO A 152 -18.01 -1.83 -22.98
C PRO A 152 -16.80 -2.74 -23.27
N VAL A 153 -16.99 -3.72 -24.15
CA VAL A 153 -15.90 -4.63 -24.56
C VAL A 153 -14.86 -3.85 -25.37
N PRO A 154 -13.57 -3.90 -25.01
CA PRO A 154 -12.50 -3.29 -25.80
C PRO A 154 -12.41 -3.83 -27.22
N ALA A 155 -12.02 -2.98 -28.17
CA ALA A 155 -11.80 -3.40 -29.56
C ALA A 155 -10.74 -4.53 -29.64
N GLY A 156 -11.02 -5.56 -30.42
CA GLY A 156 -10.19 -6.76 -30.57
C GLY A 156 -10.42 -7.86 -29.52
N TYR A 157 -11.34 -7.64 -28.57
CA TYR A 157 -11.74 -8.62 -27.55
C TYR A 157 -13.22 -9.02 -27.68
N GLU A 158 -13.84 -8.78 -28.84
CA GLU A 158 -15.28 -9.03 -29.06
C GLU A 158 -15.66 -10.51 -28.95
N THR A 159 -14.71 -11.42 -29.20
CA THR A 159 -14.88 -12.87 -29.07
C THR A 159 -14.46 -13.42 -27.72
N VAL A 160 -13.98 -12.57 -26.80
CA VAL A 160 -13.49 -13.00 -25.49
C VAL A 160 -14.67 -13.15 -24.54
N GLU A 161 -14.85 -14.37 -24.08
CA GLU A 161 -15.88 -14.74 -23.11
C GLU A 161 -15.37 -14.61 -21.67
N ASP A 162 -16.26 -14.83 -20.70
CA ASP A 162 -15.91 -14.89 -19.27
C ASP A 162 -15.23 -13.63 -18.67
N ILE A 163 -15.42 -12.47 -19.29
CA ILE A 163 -15.09 -11.19 -18.66
C ILE A 163 -16.00 -11.01 -17.43
N VAL A 164 -15.42 -11.13 -16.24
CA VAL A 164 -16.17 -10.96 -14.98
C VAL A 164 -16.74 -9.54 -14.91
N PRO A 165 -18.05 -9.32 -14.65
CA PRO A 165 -18.60 -7.97 -14.54
C PRO A 165 -18.00 -7.20 -13.36
N PRO A 166 -18.12 -5.87 -13.32
CA PRO A 166 -17.65 -5.07 -12.20
C PRO A 166 -18.28 -5.48 -10.88
N TYR A 167 -17.45 -5.65 -9.85
CA TYR A 167 -17.91 -5.91 -8.50
C TYR A 167 -16.81 -5.54 -7.48
N SER A 168 -17.24 -5.32 -6.25
CA SER A 168 -16.36 -5.22 -5.08
C SER A 168 -16.25 -6.60 -4.44
N ALA A 169 -15.09 -7.25 -4.58
CA ALA A 169 -14.91 -8.60 -4.04
C ALA A 169 -15.04 -8.60 -2.52
N PHE A 170 -15.76 -9.60 -1.99
CA PHE A 170 -16.16 -9.75 -0.59
C PHE A 170 -17.18 -8.72 -0.08
N SER A 171 -17.88 -8.01 -0.97
CA SER A 171 -19.07 -7.24 -0.57
C SER A 171 -20.12 -8.15 0.06
N ALA A 172 -20.78 -7.66 1.11
CA ALA A 172 -21.97 -8.32 1.65
C ALA A 172 -23.09 -8.38 0.59
N GLN A 173 -23.93 -9.41 0.68
CA GLN A 173 -25.14 -9.53 -0.12
C GLN A 173 -26.25 -8.65 0.48
N GLY A 174 -27.05 -8.02 -0.38
CA GLY A 174 -28.22 -7.26 0.03
C GLY A 174 -28.72 -6.31 -1.05
N GLU A 175 -29.94 -5.84 -0.87
CA GLU A 175 -30.62 -4.88 -1.75
C GLU A 175 -31.06 -3.65 -0.93
N PRO A 176 -30.11 -2.86 -0.38
CA PRO A 176 -30.46 -1.70 0.44
C PRO A 176 -31.03 -0.57 -0.43
N GLU A 177 -32.15 0.00 -0.01
CA GLU A 177 -32.78 1.16 -0.64
C GLU A 177 -32.73 2.36 0.31
N GLY A 178 -32.19 3.51 -0.11
CA GLY A 178 -32.28 4.74 0.68
C GLY A 178 -31.63 5.94 0.01
N ASP A 179 -31.77 7.11 0.65
CA ASP A 179 -31.24 8.35 0.07
C ASP A 179 -29.72 8.29 -0.11
N LEU A 180 -29.26 9.01 -1.12
CA LEU A 180 -27.86 9.06 -1.52
C LEU A 180 -27.14 10.24 -0.87
N VAL A 181 -25.96 9.98 -0.29
CA VAL A 181 -25.07 11.02 0.27
C VAL A 181 -23.70 10.92 -0.39
N TYR A 182 -23.20 12.01 -0.96
CA TYR A 182 -21.84 12.08 -1.49
C TYR A 182 -20.82 12.34 -0.37
N VAL A 183 -19.79 11.50 -0.25
CA VAL A 183 -18.81 11.54 0.85
C VAL A 183 -17.37 11.72 0.36
N ASN A 184 -17.17 12.44 -0.75
CA ASN A 184 -15.83 12.74 -1.26
C ASN A 184 -14.99 11.45 -1.42
N TYR A 185 -13.82 11.36 -0.77
CA TYR A 185 -12.96 10.17 -0.83
C TYR A 185 -13.26 9.15 0.29
N GLY A 186 -14.31 9.32 1.09
CA GLY A 186 -14.70 8.37 2.14
C GLY A 186 -13.65 8.23 3.25
N ARG A 187 -12.82 9.26 3.44
CA ARG A 187 -11.85 9.31 4.55
C ARG A 187 -12.56 9.65 5.84
N ILE A 188 -11.93 9.38 6.97
CA ILE A 188 -12.50 9.67 8.29
C ILE A 188 -12.83 11.18 8.40
N GLU A 189 -11.97 12.05 7.89
CA GLU A 189 -12.20 13.48 7.84
C GLU A 189 -13.38 13.90 6.95
N ASP A 190 -13.68 13.13 5.90
CA ASP A 190 -14.82 13.43 5.01
C ASP A 190 -16.14 13.14 5.74
N PHE A 191 -16.22 12.02 6.48
CA PHE A 191 -17.37 11.71 7.32
C PHE A 191 -17.53 12.68 8.50
N HIS A 192 -16.43 13.01 9.19
CA HIS A 192 -16.46 14.00 10.27
C HIS A 192 -16.94 15.37 9.79
N ARG A 193 -16.52 15.79 8.59
CA ARG A 193 -16.97 17.05 8.00
C ARG A 193 -18.47 17.05 7.70
N LEU A 194 -18.98 15.97 7.11
CA LEU A 194 -20.42 15.83 6.86
C LEU A 194 -21.23 15.93 8.15
N GLU A 195 -20.84 15.19 9.18
CA GLU A 195 -21.56 15.15 10.45
C GLU A 195 -21.46 16.46 11.22
N ARG A 196 -20.23 16.97 11.43
CA ARG A 196 -19.95 18.05 12.39
C ARG A 196 -20.05 19.44 11.81
N GLU A 197 -19.72 19.62 10.53
CA GLU A 197 -19.70 20.93 9.88
C GLU A 197 -20.93 21.15 9.00
N MET A 198 -21.45 20.09 8.37
CA MET A 198 -22.57 20.18 7.43
C MET A 198 -23.91 19.68 7.99
N GLY A 199 -23.89 19.01 9.16
CA GLY A 199 -25.11 18.48 9.79
C GLY A 199 -25.78 17.34 9.00
N ILE A 200 -25.03 16.63 8.15
CA ILE A 200 -25.52 15.54 7.31
C ILE A 200 -25.28 14.21 8.02
N ASN A 201 -26.36 13.46 8.28
CA ASN A 201 -26.32 12.13 8.88
C ASN A 201 -26.30 11.03 7.80
N CYS A 202 -25.28 10.18 7.82
CA CYS A 202 -25.13 9.05 6.89
C CYS A 202 -25.82 7.76 7.36
N SER A 203 -26.34 7.73 8.59
CA SER A 203 -27.02 6.56 9.16
C SER A 203 -28.27 6.19 8.35
N GLY A 204 -28.33 4.93 7.90
CA GLY A 204 -29.42 4.41 7.08
C GLY A 204 -29.45 4.93 5.63
N LYS A 205 -28.41 5.64 5.19
CA LYS A 205 -28.24 6.16 3.83
C LYS A 205 -27.36 5.25 2.98
N ILE A 206 -27.45 5.40 1.67
CA ILE A 206 -26.45 4.88 0.73
C ILE A 206 -25.43 6.00 0.51
N VAL A 207 -24.15 5.70 0.64
CA VAL A 207 -23.09 6.69 0.39
C VAL A 207 -22.44 6.47 -0.97
N ILE A 208 -22.16 7.54 -1.72
CA ILE A 208 -21.37 7.50 -2.95
C ILE A 208 -20.02 8.17 -2.74
N VAL A 209 -18.97 7.46 -3.10
CA VAL A 209 -17.58 7.77 -2.75
C VAL A 209 -16.70 7.59 -3.97
N ARG A 210 -15.82 8.55 -4.24
CA ARG A 210 -14.81 8.40 -5.30
C ARG A 210 -13.61 7.59 -4.84
N TYR A 211 -13.04 6.83 -5.77
CA TYR A 211 -11.74 6.17 -5.59
C TYR A 211 -10.62 7.19 -5.34
N GLY A 212 -9.50 6.71 -4.78
CA GLY A 212 -8.30 7.51 -4.49
C GLY A 212 -8.09 7.81 -3.00
N LYS A 213 -6.92 8.40 -2.69
CA LYS A 213 -6.42 8.81 -1.36
C LYS A 213 -6.20 7.69 -0.33
N ILE A 214 -7.19 6.83 -0.08
CA ILE A 214 -7.10 5.71 0.85
C ILE A 214 -7.53 4.40 0.18
N PHE A 215 -7.08 3.28 0.74
CA PHE A 215 -7.49 1.95 0.27
C PHE A 215 -9.01 1.76 0.37
N ARG A 216 -9.61 1.10 -0.62
CA ARG A 216 -11.07 0.99 -0.76
C ARG A 216 -11.77 0.27 0.41
N GLY A 217 -11.14 -0.74 1.01
CA GLY A 217 -11.68 -1.39 2.21
C GLY A 217 -11.82 -0.42 3.39
N ASN A 218 -10.91 0.56 3.52
CA ASN A 218 -11.04 1.59 4.56
C ASN A 218 -12.24 2.52 4.30
N LYS A 219 -12.57 2.79 3.03
CA LYS A 219 -13.78 3.57 2.68
C LYS A 219 -15.05 2.82 3.12
N VAL A 220 -15.10 1.51 2.87
CA VAL A 220 -16.20 0.64 3.29
C VAL A 220 -16.32 0.61 4.82
N LYS A 221 -15.21 0.40 5.54
CA LYS A 221 -15.18 0.45 7.02
C LYS A 221 -15.65 1.79 7.57
N ASN A 222 -15.17 2.91 7.02
CA ASN A 222 -15.59 4.23 7.47
C ASN A 222 -17.09 4.48 7.21
N ALA A 223 -17.60 4.06 6.05
CA ALA A 223 -19.02 4.14 5.73
C ALA A 223 -19.87 3.31 6.70
N TYR A 224 -19.43 2.09 7.00
CA TYR A 224 -20.08 1.22 7.99
C TYR A 224 -20.10 1.87 9.37
N LEU A 225 -18.97 2.42 9.84
CA LEU A 225 -18.89 3.12 11.13
C LEU A 225 -19.75 4.39 11.17
N ALA A 226 -19.97 5.04 10.03
CA ALA A 226 -20.88 6.18 9.89
C ALA A 226 -22.38 5.77 9.79
N GLY A 227 -22.68 4.47 9.90
CA GLY A 227 -24.04 3.92 9.86
C GLY A 227 -24.63 3.80 8.45
N ALA A 228 -23.82 3.95 7.39
CA ALA A 228 -24.30 3.75 6.03
C ALA A 228 -24.73 2.29 5.82
N LYS A 229 -25.82 2.09 5.09
CA LYS A 229 -26.34 0.75 4.78
C LYS A 229 -25.94 0.24 3.39
N GLY A 230 -25.22 1.06 2.62
CA GLY A 230 -24.66 0.73 1.32
C GLY A 230 -23.61 1.75 0.89
N ILE A 231 -22.67 1.34 0.04
CA ILE A 231 -21.62 2.21 -0.50
C ILE A 231 -21.45 1.97 -2.00
N ILE A 232 -21.44 3.05 -2.76
CA ILE A 232 -21.14 3.08 -4.19
C ILE A 232 -19.75 3.67 -4.37
N LEU A 233 -18.86 2.96 -5.07
CA LEU A 233 -17.51 3.41 -5.40
C LEU A 233 -17.43 3.74 -6.89
N TYR A 234 -16.96 4.93 -7.24
CA TYR A 234 -16.79 5.33 -8.65
C TYR A 234 -15.42 5.96 -8.93
N SER A 235 -14.98 5.90 -10.18
CA SER A 235 -13.76 6.54 -10.66
C SER A 235 -14.08 7.95 -11.16
N ASP A 236 -13.70 8.96 -10.40
CA ASP A 236 -13.87 10.36 -10.79
C ASP A 236 -12.82 10.76 -11.82
N PRO A 237 -13.19 11.33 -13.00
CA PRO A 237 -12.23 11.78 -14.00
C PRO A 237 -11.17 12.74 -13.45
N ALA A 238 -11.48 13.49 -12.39
CA ALA A 238 -10.51 14.35 -11.71
C ALA A 238 -9.29 13.59 -11.15
N ASP A 239 -9.45 12.29 -10.85
CA ASP A 239 -8.42 11.41 -10.31
C ASP A 239 -7.98 10.30 -11.29
N SER A 240 -8.81 9.95 -12.27
CA SER A 240 -8.57 8.83 -13.19
C SER A 240 -8.19 9.23 -14.62
N CYS A 241 -8.23 10.53 -14.96
CA CYS A 241 -7.97 11.00 -16.32
C CYS A 241 -6.91 12.11 -16.36
N ALA A 242 -5.88 11.93 -17.17
CA ALA A 242 -4.88 12.95 -17.45
C ALA A 242 -5.46 14.05 -18.37
N PRO A 243 -5.19 15.33 -18.09
CA PRO A 243 -5.67 16.44 -18.91
C PRO A 243 -5.20 16.33 -20.37
N GLY A 244 -6.13 16.53 -21.32
CA GLY A 244 -5.82 16.53 -22.76
C GLY A 244 -5.57 15.16 -23.41
N VAL A 245 -5.76 14.07 -22.66
CA VAL A 245 -5.60 12.70 -23.17
C VAL A 245 -6.97 12.10 -23.50
N GLN A 246 -7.09 11.45 -24.66
CA GLN A 246 -8.33 10.79 -25.05
C GLN A 246 -8.57 9.51 -24.23
N PRO A 247 -9.84 9.12 -23.98
CA PRO A 247 -10.14 7.82 -23.40
C PRO A 247 -9.72 6.67 -24.31
N TYR A 248 -9.49 5.50 -23.73
CA TYR A 248 -9.33 4.27 -24.50
C TYR A 248 -10.54 4.04 -25.42
N PRO A 249 -10.36 3.64 -26.70
CA PRO A 249 -9.12 3.13 -27.31
C PRO A 249 -8.18 4.19 -27.92
N ASP A 250 -8.64 5.42 -28.13
CA ASP A 250 -7.88 6.46 -28.84
C ASP A 250 -6.80 7.12 -27.98
N GLY A 251 -6.85 6.89 -26.66
CA GLY A 251 -5.79 7.24 -25.72
C GLY A 251 -5.76 6.29 -24.53
N TRP A 252 -5.11 6.72 -23.44
CA TRP A 252 -4.91 5.88 -22.25
C TRP A 252 -5.71 6.32 -21.04
N ASN A 253 -6.60 7.32 -21.18
CA ASN A 253 -7.52 7.68 -20.12
C ASN A 253 -8.62 6.62 -19.94
N LEU A 254 -9.15 6.55 -18.72
CA LEU A 254 -10.27 5.67 -18.39
C LEU A 254 -11.53 6.09 -19.19
N PRO A 255 -12.14 5.19 -19.98
CA PRO A 255 -13.42 5.47 -20.62
C PRO A 255 -14.54 5.60 -19.59
N GLY A 256 -15.60 6.35 -19.91
CA GLY A 256 -16.71 6.61 -18.99
C GLY A 256 -17.47 5.36 -18.54
N GLY A 257 -17.47 4.29 -19.35
CA GLY A 257 -18.01 2.98 -18.97
C GLY A 257 -17.01 2.05 -18.28
N GLY A 258 -15.76 2.49 -18.09
CA GLY A 258 -14.70 1.70 -17.45
C GLY A 258 -14.84 1.71 -15.92
N VAL A 259 -14.83 0.53 -15.29
CA VAL A 259 -15.01 0.41 -13.83
C VAL A 259 -13.81 -0.25 -13.18
N GLN A 260 -13.34 0.33 -12.08
CA GLN A 260 -12.26 -0.27 -11.28
C GLN A 260 -12.81 -1.37 -10.37
N ARG A 261 -12.43 -2.63 -10.65
CA ARG A 261 -12.62 -3.78 -9.75
C ARG A 261 -11.65 -3.74 -8.57
N GLY A 262 -11.97 -4.45 -7.49
CA GLY A 262 -11.04 -4.67 -6.38
C GLY A 262 -11.71 -5.31 -5.17
N ASN A 263 -10.90 -5.87 -4.27
CA ASN A 263 -11.40 -6.38 -2.99
C ASN A 263 -11.59 -5.25 -1.97
N VAL A 264 -12.56 -5.43 -1.07
CA VAL A 264 -12.87 -4.49 0.01
C VAL A 264 -12.53 -5.03 1.41
N LEU A 265 -11.86 -6.18 1.51
CA LEU A 265 -11.43 -6.73 2.79
C LEU A 265 -10.35 -5.90 3.46
N LEU A 266 -10.35 -5.90 4.79
CA LEU A 266 -9.28 -5.35 5.63
C LEU A 266 -8.61 -6.48 6.39
N LEU A 267 -7.54 -7.02 5.80
CA LEU A 267 -6.88 -8.22 6.33
C LEU A 267 -5.70 -7.92 7.24
N ASP A 268 -5.16 -6.71 7.22
CA ASP A 268 -3.98 -6.30 8.01
C ASP A 268 -2.81 -7.32 7.95
N GLY A 269 -2.65 -8.00 6.80
CA GLY A 269 -1.61 -9.01 6.55
C GLY A 269 -2.00 -10.45 6.86
N ALA A 270 -3.24 -10.74 7.26
CA ALA A 270 -3.69 -12.07 7.69
C ALA A 270 -3.65 -13.18 6.61
N GLY A 271 -3.70 -12.81 5.32
CA GLY A 271 -3.78 -13.78 4.22
C GLY A 271 -5.21 -14.20 3.92
N ASP A 272 -5.49 -15.51 3.84
CA ASP A 272 -6.85 -16.01 3.65
C ASP A 272 -7.73 -15.62 4.86
N PRO A 273 -8.93 -15.03 4.64
CA PRO A 273 -9.81 -14.60 5.73
C PRO A 273 -10.21 -15.74 6.68
N LEU A 274 -10.20 -16.99 6.20
CA LEU A 274 -10.63 -18.15 6.98
C LEU A 274 -9.47 -18.89 7.65
N THR A 275 -8.21 -18.57 7.33
CA THR A 275 -7.04 -19.21 7.96
C THR A 275 -5.97 -18.18 8.37
N PRO A 276 -6.29 -17.17 9.20
CA PRO A 276 -5.32 -16.18 9.63
C PRO A 276 -4.16 -16.83 10.38
N GLY A 277 -2.94 -16.64 9.87
CA GLY A 277 -1.71 -17.19 10.46
C GLY A 277 -1.42 -18.66 10.15
N TYR A 278 -2.27 -19.34 9.37
CA TYR A 278 -2.08 -20.75 8.99
C TYR A 278 -2.23 -20.96 7.48
N PRO A 279 -1.55 -21.96 6.89
CA PRO A 279 -1.74 -22.30 5.49
C PRO A 279 -3.11 -22.96 5.26
N ALA A 280 -3.88 -22.47 4.28
CA ALA A 280 -5.15 -23.07 3.85
C ALA A 280 -4.94 -24.38 3.07
N LYS A 281 -4.51 -25.45 3.77
CA LYS A 281 -4.27 -26.79 3.21
C LYS A 281 -5.05 -27.86 3.98
N GLY A 282 -5.72 -28.77 3.27
CA GLY A 282 -6.41 -29.93 3.86
C GLY A 282 -7.60 -29.56 4.75
N ASP A 283 -7.98 -30.44 5.68
CA ASP A 283 -9.16 -30.30 6.57
C ASP A 283 -8.94 -29.31 7.75
N GLN A 284 -8.13 -28.27 7.56
CA GLN A 284 -7.89 -27.31 8.65
C GLN A 284 -9.15 -26.52 9.01
N LYS A 285 -9.28 -26.19 10.30
CA LYS A 285 -10.40 -25.42 10.83
C LYS A 285 -10.44 -24.04 10.16
N ARG A 286 -11.49 -23.81 9.38
CA ARG A 286 -11.79 -22.52 8.75
C ARG A 286 -12.51 -21.63 9.77
N GLY A 287 -12.09 -20.37 9.87
CA GLY A 287 -12.76 -19.35 10.67
C GLY A 287 -14.18 -19.05 10.17
N LEU A 288 -14.95 -18.27 10.94
CA LEU A 288 -16.25 -17.75 10.48
C LEU A 288 -16.03 -16.40 9.78
N LEU A 289 -16.80 -16.16 8.70
CA LEU A 289 -16.71 -14.95 7.87
C LEU A 289 -16.82 -13.62 8.65
N GLY A 290 -17.47 -13.62 9.82
CA GLY A 290 -17.68 -12.42 10.63
C GLY A 290 -16.44 -11.89 11.37
N ASP A 291 -15.35 -12.66 11.42
CA ASP A 291 -14.12 -12.25 12.12
C ASP A 291 -13.15 -11.45 11.22
N ALA A 292 -13.45 -11.36 9.91
CA ALA A 292 -12.59 -10.74 8.89
C ALA A 292 -13.15 -9.44 8.28
N SER A 293 -14.29 -8.95 8.79
CA SER A 293 -15.01 -7.75 8.32
C SER A 293 -14.83 -6.54 9.23
#